data_AF-A0A4Y7ZLH8-F1
#
_entry.id   AF-A0A4Y7ZLH8-F1
#
_cell.length_a   1.000
_cell.length_b   1.000
_cell.length_c   1.000
_cell.angle_alpha   90.00
_cell.angle_beta   90.00
_cell.angle_gamma   90.00
#
_symmetry.space_group_name_H-M   'P 1'
#
loop_
_entity.id
_entity.type
_entity.pdbx_description
1 polymer ?
#
loop_
_entity_poly.entity_id
_entity_poly.type
_entity_poly.pdbx_seq_one_letter_code
_entity_poly.pdbx_strand_id
1 'polypeptide(L)'
;MREVSKSEFKEAYVKFGGLKDGYDMAYWDQVIDTEKKLDFRYFLKEPISKEECRMMLVDDYSSKEVRMFFVSVDQEERMFDN
;
A
#
# COMPACT_ATOMS: atom_id res chain seq x y z
N MET A 1 10.79 5.42 2.16
CA MET A 1 9.66 4.82 2.91
C MET A 1 10.18 4.43 4.28
N ARG A 2 9.36 4.44 5.34
CA ARG A 2 9.73 3.95 6.68
C ARG A 2 9.24 2.51 6.86
N GLU A 3 10.01 1.67 7.54
CA GLU A 3 9.53 0.35 7.97
C GLU A 3 8.52 0.54 9.12
N VAL A 4 7.43 -0.21 9.09
CA VAL A 4 6.32 -0.13 10.05
C VAL A 4 5.84 -1.51 10.46
N SER A 5 5.14 -1.59 11.58
CA SER A 5 4.44 -2.82 11.96
C SER A 5 3.26 -3.11 11.02
N LYS A 6 2.83 -4.38 10.95
CA LYS A 6 1.64 -4.77 10.18
C LYS A 6 0.38 -4.02 10.63
N SER A 7 0.26 -3.75 11.93
CA SER A 7 -0.86 -2.99 12.50
C SER A 7 -0.86 -1.54 12.02
N GLU A 8 0.28 -0.84 12.09
CA GLU A 8 0.41 0.52 11.54
C GLU A 8 0.16 0.56 10.03
N PHE A 9 0.63 -0.45 9.31
CA PHE A 9 0.38 -0.59 7.88
C PHE A 9 -1.11 -0.74 7.57
N LYS A 10 -1.84 -1.53 8.38
CA LYS A 10 -3.29 -1.70 8.27
C LYS A 10 -4.05 -0.41 8.61
N GLU A 11 -3.61 0.32 9.64
CA GLU A 11 -4.19 1.62 9.97
C GLU A 11 -4.02 2.61 8.82
N ALA A 12 -2.85 2.67 8.20
CA ALA A 12 -2.59 3.52 7.04
C ALA A 12 -3.44 3.11 5.82
N TYR A 13 -3.56 1.79 5.57
CA TYR A 13 -4.42 1.24 4.52
C TYR A 13 -5.86 1.74 4.66
N VAL A 14 -6.44 1.61 5.84
CA VAL A 14 -7.82 2.01 6.12
C VAL A 14 -7.96 3.53 6.11
N LYS A 15 -7.01 4.26 6.70
CA LYS A 15 -7.07 5.72 6.87
C LYS A 15 -6.91 6.46 5.55
N PHE A 16 -6.00 6.03 4.69
CA PHE A 16 -5.62 6.76 3.49
C PHE A 16 -6.08 6.07 2.20
N GLY A 17 -6.03 4.74 2.13
CA GLY A 17 -6.57 3.96 1.00
C GLY A 17 -8.10 3.93 0.98
N GLY A 18 -8.71 4.04 2.17
CA GLY A 18 -10.07 4.51 2.35
C GLY A 18 -11.14 3.74 1.57
N LEU A 19 -11.06 2.40 1.51
CA LEU A 19 -12.12 1.53 0.94
C LEU A 19 -12.61 1.99 -0.45
N LYS A 20 -11.75 2.66 -1.21
CA LYS A 20 -12.01 3.13 -2.57
C LYS A 20 -11.20 2.28 -3.54
N ASP A 21 -11.66 2.20 -4.77
CA ASP A 21 -10.93 1.61 -5.89
C ASP A 21 -10.47 0.14 -5.67
N GLY A 22 -11.29 -0.66 -4.98
CA GLY A 22 -11.05 -2.10 -4.78
C GLY A 22 -10.14 -2.47 -3.61
N TYR A 23 -9.61 -1.48 -2.87
CA TYR A 23 -8.83 -1.69 -1.66
C TYR A 23 -9.71 -1.77 -0.41
N ASP A 24 -10.58 -2.78 -0.37
CA ASP A 24 -11.39 -3.08 0.79
C ASP A 24 -10.70 -4.03 1.78
N MET A 25 -11.38 -4.38 2.86
CA MET A 25 -10.86 -5.33 3.84
C MET A 25 -10.77 -6.76 3.28
N ALA A 26 -11.59 -7.12 2.29
CA ALA A 26 -11.50 -8.43 1.65
C ALA A 26 -10.21 -8.55 0.83
N TYR A 27 -9.82 -7.48 0.12
CA TYR A 27 -8.55 -7.40 -0.57
C TYR A 27 -7.37 -7.49 0.41
N TRP A 28 -7.45 -6.78 1.53
CA TRP A 28 -6.43 -6.87 2.59
C TRP A 28 -6.23 -8.31 3.05
N ASP A 29 -7.31 -9.02 3.38
CA ASP A 29 -7.24 -10.39 3.88
C ASP A 29 -6.69 -11.35 2.80
N GLN A 30 -7.06 -11.15 1.54
CA GLN A 30 -6.65 -12.01 0.42
C GLN A 30 -5.21 -11.79 -0.04
N VAL A 31 -4.71 -10.57 0.03
CA VAL A 31 -3.44 -10.19 -0.59
C VAL A 31 -2.36 -9.89 0.44
N ILE A 32 -2.70 -9.33 1.59
CA ILE A 32 -1.74 -8.88 2.61
C ILE A 32 -1.77 -9.79 3.84
N ASP A 33 -2.95 -10.14 4.35
CA ASP A 33 -3.10 -10.98 5.54
C ASP A 33 -3.04 -12.48 5.24
N THR A 34 -1.99 -12.91 4.54
CA THR A 34 -1.84 -14.30 4.11
C THR A 34 -0.69 -14.99 4.83
N GLU A 35 -0.77 -16.31 4.96
CA GLU A 35 0.33 -17.13 5.51
C GLU A 35 1.64 -16.96 4.72
N LYS A 36 1.55 -16.67 3.43
CA LYS A 36 2.72 -16.44 2.56
C LYS A 36 3.49 -15.17 2.92
N LYS A 37 2.90 -14.25 3.68
CA LYS A 37 3.47 -12.94 4.05
C LYS A 37 3.73 -12.80 5.56
N LEU A 38 3.81 -13.93 6.29
CA LEU A 38 4.14 -13.93 7.72
C LEU A 38 5.51 -13.30 8.02
N ASP A 39 6.50 -13.55 7.16
CA ASP A 39 7.87 -13.04 7.31
C ASP A 39 8.14 -11.74 6.54
N PHE A 40 7.10 -11.10 5.98
CA PHE A 40 7.30 -9.90 5.17
C PHE A 40 7.47 -8.67 6.04
N ARG A 41 8.32 -7.75 5.58
CA ARG A 41 8.48 -6.40 6.15
C ARG A 41 7.55 -5.43 5.45
N TYR A 42 7.01 -4.49 6.22
CA TYR A 42 6.01 -3.53 5.73
C TYR A 42 6.62 -2.12 5.69
N PHE A 43 6.51 -1.45 4.54
CA PHE A 43 7.09 -0.14 4.32
C PHE A 43 6.04 0.87 3.89
N LEU A 44 5.95 1.97 4.62
CA LEU A 44 4.97 3.02 4.38
C LEU A 44 5.64 4.33 3.95
N LYS A 45 5.07 4.98 2.94
CA LYS A 45 5.23 6.41 2.70
C LYS A 45 3.85 7.04 2.72
N GLU A 46 3.56 7.80 3.76
CA GLU A 46 2.31 8.54 3.91
C GLU A 46 2.16 9.60 2.81
N PRO A 47 0.92 9.97 2.44
CA PRO A 47 0.69 11.03 1.48
C PRO A 47 1.19 12.37 2.03
N ILE A 48 1.89 13.13 1.21
CA ILE A 48 2.45 14.45 1.52
C ILE A 48 1.36 15.52 1.44
N SER A 49 0.34 15.32 0.60
CA SER A 49 -0.77 16.26 0.42
C SER A 49 -2.11 15.53 0.25
N LYS A 50 -3.21 16.29 0.34
CA LYS A 50 -4.55 15.77 0.06
C LYS A 50 -4.77 15.43 -1.42
N GLU A 51 -3.84 15.75 -2.30
CA GLU A 51 -3.92 15.45 -3.74
C GLU A 51 -3.29 14.08 -4.06
N GLU A 52 -2.42 13.56 -3.18
CA GLU A 52 -1.92 12.19 -3.24
C GLU A 52 -2.98 11.22 -2.68
N CYS A 53 -4.03 10.99 -3.46
CA CYS A 53 -5.17 10.16 -3.05
C CYS A 53 -5.10 8.71 -3.54
N ARG A 54 -4.29 8.39 -4.56
CA ARG A 54 -4.25 7.04 -5.14
C ARG A 54 -3.27 6.19 -4.35
N MET A 55 -3.78 5.16 -3.68
CA MET A 55 -2.94 4.19 -2.98
C MET A 55 -2.32 3.20 -3.95
N MET A 56 -1.01 3.05 -3.85
CA MET A 56 -0.24 2.02 -4.54
C MET A 56 0.24 1.00 -3.52
N LEU A 57 -0.01 -0.28 -3.82
CA LEU A 57 0.42 -1.40 -3.00
C LEU A 57 1.27 -2.35 -3.86
N VAL A 58 2.52 -2.55 -3.46
CA VAL A 58 3.47 -3.38 -4.19
C VAL A 58 4.03 -4.44 -3.25
N ASP A 59 3.96 -5.69 -3.67
CA ASP A 59 4.63 -6.80 -3.00
C ASP A 59 5.87 -7.27 -3.79
N ASP A 60 6.99 -7.38 -3.08
CA ASP A 60 8.23 -7.92 -3.59
C ASP A 60 8.55 -9.22 -2.86
N TYR A 61 8.27 -10.34 -3.54
CA TYR A 61 8.54 -11.67 -3.01
C TYR A 61 10.04 -11.98 -2.89
N SER A 62 10.89 -11.35 -3.71
CA SER A 62 12.34 -11.58 -3.65
C SER A 62 12.94 -10.97 -2.38
N SER A 63 12.49 -9.77 -2.03
CA SER A 63 12.97 -9.03 -0.86
C SER A 63 12.14 -9.28 0.41
N LYS A 64 11.01 -10.02 0.28
CA LYS A 64 9.98 -10.19 1.30
C LYS A 64 9.47 -8.85 1.86
N GLU A 65 9.07 -7.95 0.97
CA GLU A 65 8.61 -6.61 1.35
C GLU A 65 7.21 -6.33 0.79
N VAL A 66 6.40 -5.62 1.58
CA VAL A 66 5.18 -4.98 1.10
C VAL A 66 5.34 -3.48 1.27
N ARG A 67 5.13 -2.73 0.19
CA ARG A 67 5.32 -1.28 0.15
C ARG A 67 3.98 -0.61 -0.15
N MET A 68 3.62 0.38 0.66
CA MET A 68 2.47 1.25 0.46
C MET A 68 2.93 2.69 0.34
N PHE A 69 2.44 3.34 -0.70
CA PHE A 69 2.67 4.76 -0.93
C PHE A 69 1.50 5.36 -1.70
N PHE A 70 1.46 6.68 -1.72
CA PHE A 70 0.36 7.42 -2.33
C PHE A 70 0.93 8.33 -3.41
N VAL A 71 0.21 8.43 -4.51
CA VAL A 71 0.57 9.26 -5.67
C VAL A 71 -0.62 10.11 -6.08
N SER A 72 -0.35 11.23 -6.75
CA SER A 72 -1.40 11.94 -7.46
C SER A 72 -1.83 11.17 -8.71
N VAL A 73 -3.03 11.44 -9.22
CA VAL A 73 -3.53 10.82 -10.46
C VAL A 73 -2.56 11.08 -11.62
N ASP A 74 -2.08 12.32 -11.77
CA ASP A 74 -1.10 12.69 -12.80
C ASP A 74 0.23 11.94 -12.69
N GLN A 75 0.65 11.58 -11.46
CA GLN A 75 1.87 10.79 -11.25
C GLN A 75 1.65 9.32 -11.63
N GLU A 76 0.45 8.80 -11.36
CA GLU A 76 0.09 7.44 -11.73
C GLU A 76 0.05 7.25 -13.24
N GLU A 77 -0.62 8.15 -13.99
CA GLU A 77 -0.68 8.07 -15.46
C GLU A 77 0.73 8.01 -16.08
N ARG A 78 1.67 8.80 -15.56
CA ARG A 78 3.09 8.77 -15.99
C ARG A 78 3.83 7.48 -15.64
N MET A 79 3.40 6.75 -14.61
CA MET A 79 4.02 5.48 -14.23
C MET A 79 3.59 4.32 -15.13
N PHE A 80 2.40 4.40 -15.73
CA PHE A 80 1.85 3.36 -16.61
C PHE A 80 2.04 3.65 -18.11
N ASP A 81 2.34 4.89 -18.50
CA ASP A 81 2.60 5.30 -19.90
C ASP A 81 4.04 5.02 -20.40
N ASN A 82 4.78 4.09 -19.80
CA ASN A 82 6.18 3.80 -20.15
C ASN A 82 6.43 2.32 -20.49
#